data_AF-W9QQF5-F1
#
_entry.id   AF-W9QQF5-F1
#
_cell.length_a   1.000
_cell.length_b   1.000
_cell.length_c   1.000
_cell.angle_alpha   90.00
_cell.angle_beta   90.00
_cell.angle_gamma   90.00
#
_symmetry.space_group_name_H-M   'P 1'
#
loop_
_entity.id
_entity.type
_entity.pdbx_description
1 polymer ?
#
loop_
_entity_poly.entity_id
_entity_poly.type
_entity_poly.pdbx_seq_one_letter_code
_entity_poly.pdbx_strand_id
1 'polypeptide(L)'
;MTTIDLGVSCVRASMLCKFILVFVADANKTGVAQETLQNAIRRGSKVMTEQEARQIFGVTEETAWEDVLKKYDTLFERNSTNGSFYLQSKVHRAKECLEAACRDIGQTTPS
;
A
#
# COMPACT_ATOMS: atom_id res chain seq x y z
N MET A 1 -38.01 -45.25 28.48
CA MET A 1 -37.92 -46.04 27.22
C MET A 1 -38.66 -45.24 26.17
N THR A 2 -38.08 -44.67 25.12
CA THR A 2 -36.82 -44.93 24.39
C THR A 2 -36.62 -43.73 23.45
N THR A 3 -35.54 -42.96 23.56
CA THR A 3 -34.41 -42.93 22.59
C THR A 3 -34.78 -42.80 21.11
N ILE A 4 -35.24 -41.64 20.62
CA ILE A 4 -35.09 -41.28 19.19
C ILE A 4 -35.00 -39.74 19.01
N ASP A 5 -33.94 -39.09 19.47
CA ASP A 5 -33.69 -37.66 19.08
C ASP A 5 -32.21 -37.30 18.90
N LEU A 6 -31.32 -38.31 18.88
CA LEU A 6 -29.90 -38.09 18.62
C LEU A 6 -29.51 -38.24 17.13
N GLY A 7 -30.40 -38.82 16.31
CA GLY A 7 -30.11 -39.15 14.90
C GLY A 7 -30.25 -37.98 13.93
N VAL A 8 -31.26 -37.12 14.11
CA VAL A 8 -31.58 -36.04 13.13
C VAL A 8 -30.63 -34.84 13.28
N SER A 9 -30.19 -34.53 14.51
CA SER A 9 -29.21 -33.46 14.78
C SER A 9 -27.80 -33.80 14.24
N CYS A 10 -27.37 -35.07 14.32
CA CYS A 10 -26.06 -35.50 13.79
C CYS A 10 -25.97 -35.44 12.25
N VAL A 11 -27.07 -35.70 11.54
CA VAL A 11 -27.10 -35.65 10.07
C VAL A 11 -26.99 -34.21 9.56
N ARG A 12 -27.59 -33.23 10.25
CA ARG A 12 -27.47 -31.80 9.90
C ARG A 12 -26.06 -31.25 10.18
N ALA A 13 -25.43 -31.65 11.29
CA ALA A 13 -24.05 -31.26 11.61
C ALA A 13 -23.02 -31.81 10.61
N SER A 14 -23.20 -33.06 10.16
CA SER A 14 -22.31 -33.69 9.16
C SER A 14 -22.41 -33.05 7.78
N MET A 15 -23.61 -32.60 7.39
CA MET A 15 -23.84 -31.92 6.12
C MET A 15 -23.21 -30.51 6.10
N LEU A 16 -23.27 -29.79 7.23
CA LEU A 16 -22.62 -28.50 7.40
C LEU A 16 -21.08 -28.61 7.33
N CYS A 17 -20.51 -29.66 7.95
CA CYS A 17 -19.07 -29.88 7.95
C CYS A 17 -18.53 -30.23 6.56
N LYS A 18 -19.27 -31.05 5.78
CA LYS A 18 -18.93 -31.36 4.38
C LYS A 18 -18.99 -30.11 3.49
N PHE A 19 -19.94 -29.21 3.72
CA PHE A 19 -20.06 -27.97 2.96
C PHE A 19 -18.90 -27.00 3.22
N ILE A 20 -18.51 -26.82 4.49
CA ILE A 20 -17.38 -25.96 4.88
C ILE A 20 -16.06 -26.51 4.32
N LEU A 21 -15.84 -27.82 4.38
CA LEU A 21 -14.61 -28.45 3.84
C LEU A 21 -14.49 -28.29 2.32
N VAL A 22 -15.58 -28.48 1.57
CA VAL A 22 -15.59 -28.30 0.12
C VAL A 22 -15.32 -26.83 -0.24
N PHE A 23 -15.92 -25.88 0.47
CA PHE A 23 -15.65 -24.45 0.27
C PHE A 23 -14.18 -24.08 0.52
N VAL A 24 -13.57 -24.57 1.60
CA VAL A 24 -12.15 -24.30 1.92
C VAL A 24 -11.20 -24.96 0.91
N ALA A 25 -11.54 -26.13 0.38
CA ALA A 25 -10.74 -26.81 -0.64
C ALA A 25 -10.83 -26.12 -2.01
N ASP A 26 -11.99 -25.57 -2.38
CA ASP A 26 -12.19 -24.81 -3.62
C ASP A 26 -11.46 -23.46 -3.56
N ALA A 27 -11.51 -22.78 -2.40
CA ALA A 27 -10.76 -21.55 -2.16
C ALA A 27 -9.23 -21.73 -2.32
N ASN A 28 -8.67 -22.86 -1.87
CA ASN A 28 -7.25 -23.17 -2.05
C ASN A 28 -6.86 -23.54 -3.50
N LYS A 29 -7.82 -23.86 -4.38
CA LYS A 29 -7.57 -24.16 -5.80
C LYS A 29 -7.59 -22.94 -6.71
N THR A 30 -8.12 -21.81 -6.24
CA THR A 30 -8.08 -20.54 -7.00
C THR A 30 -6.70 -19.91 -6.88
N GLY A 31 -6.01 -19.71 -8.00
CA GLY A 31 -4.61 -19.28 -8.12
C GLY A 31 -4.30 -17.84 -7.67
N VAL A 32 -4.72 -17.44 -6.47
CA VAL A 32 -4.52 -16.08 -5.93
C VAL A 32 -3.09 -15.83 -5.44
N ALA A 33 -2.25 -16.88 -5.34
CA ALA A 33 -0.86 -16.74 -4.89
C ALA A 33 0.00 -15.91 -5.86
N GLN A 34 -0.16 -16.12 -7.17
CA GLN A 34 0.63 -15.43 -8.19
C GLN A 34 0.14 -13.99 -8.43
N GLU A 35 -1.18 -13.76 -8.37
CA GLU A 35 -1.75 -12.41 -8.39
C GLU A 35 -1.39 -11.61 -7.15
N THR A 36 -1.25 -12.22 -5.96
CA THR A 36 -0.81 -11.49 -4.76
C THR A 36 0.64 -11.02 -4.90
N LEU A 37 1.53 -11.84 -5.47
CA LEU A 37 2.91 -11.46 -5.69
C LEU A 37 3.05 -10.39 -6.80
N GLN A 38 2.34 -10.55 -7.92
CA GLN A 38 2.31 -9.52 -8.97
C GLN A 38 1.62 -8.23 -8.50
N ASN A 39 0.53 -8.30 -7.72
CA ASN A 39 -0.09 -7.13 -7.12
C ASN A 39 0.79 -6.51 -6.03
N ALA A 40 1.61 -7.28 -5.31
CA ALA A 40 2.60 -6.73 -4.38
C ALA A 40 3.71 -6.00 -5.14
N ILE A 41 4.20 -6.54 -6.26
CA ILE A 41 5.18 -5.89 -7.13
C ILE A 41 4.57 -4.64 -7.79
N ARG A 42 3.33 -4.72 -8.29
CA ARG A 42 2.58 -3.60 -8.90
C ARG A 42 2.14 -2.55 -7.87
N ARG A 43 1.93 -2.93 -6.60
CA ARG A 43 1.79 -1.99 -5.47
C ARG A 43 3.13 -1.42 -5.03
N GLY A 44 4.25 -2.14 -5.25
CA GLY A 44 5.60 -1.60 -5.16
C GLY A 44 5.80 -0.44 -6.14
N SER A 45 5.20 -0.52 -7.34
CA SER A 45 5.12 0.58 -8.30
C SER A 45 4.21 1.76 -7.88
N LYS A 46 3.55 1.71 -6.71
CA LYS A 46 2.78 2.83 -6.12
C LYS A 46 3.63 3.70 -5.18
N VAL A 47 4.91 3.36 -5.02
CA VAL A 47 5.87 4.21 -4.32
C VAL A 47 6.24 5.36 -5.25
N MET A 48 6.16 6.59 -4.74
CA MET A 48 6.51 7.78 -5.50
C MET A 48 7.99 7.74 -5.86
N THR A 49 8.29 7.95 -7.13
CA THR A 49 9.67 8.02 -7.62
C THR A 49 10.28 9.39 -7.33
N GLU A 50 11.60 9.47 -7.25
CA GLU A 50 12.31 10.74 -7.06
C GLU A 50 11.99 11.74 -8.18
N GLN A 51 11.92 11.25 -9.42
CA GLN A 51 11.58 12.06 -10.59
C GLN A 51 10.18 12.66 -10.46
N GLU A 52 9.18 11.88 -10.03
CA GLU A 52 7.83 12.39 -9.77
C GLU A 52 7.83 13.43 -8.65
N ALA A 53 8.58 13.19 -7.57
CA ALA A 53 8.69 14.14 -6.47
C ALA A 53 9.29 15.48 -6.95
N ARG A 54 10.34 15.43 -7.77
CA ARG A 54 10.94 16.62 -8.40
C ARG A 54 9.96 17.34 -9.32
N GLN A 55 9.14 16.61 -10.08
CA GLN A 55 8.09 17.20 -10.91
C GLN A 55 6.99 17.88 -10.07
N ILE A 56 6.58 17.30 -8.95
CA ILE A 56 5.61 17.91 -8.03
C ILE A 56 6.10 19.26 -7.50
N PHE A 57 7.40 19.38 -7.19
CA PHE A 57 8.00 20.63 -6.74
C PHE A 57 8.49 21.53 -7.90
N GLY A 58 8.48 21.05 -9.14
CA GLY A 58 9.06 21.74 -10.29
C GLY A 58 10.53 22.11 -10.05
N VAL A 59 11.32 21.17 -9.52
CA VAL A 59 12.74 21.33 -9.21
C VAL A 59 13.59 20.41 -10.09
N THR A 60 14.86 20.75 -10.25
CA THR A 60 15.86 19.93 -10.94
C THR A 60 16.72 19.18 -9.93
N GLU A 61 17.53 18.24 -10.41
CA GLU A 61 18.50 17.46 -9.62
C GLU A 61 19.53 18.36 -8.90
N GLU A 62 19.84 19.52 -9.47
CA GLU A 62 20.79 20.49 -8.94
C GLU A 62 20.18 21.44 -7.90
N THR A 63 18.87 21.34 -7.66
CA THR A 63 18.19 22.25 -6.72
C THR A 63 18.60 21.94 -5.30
N ALA A 64 19.05 22.96 -4.56
CA ALA A 64 19.44 22.82 -3.17
C ALA A 64 18.25 22.36 -2.30
N TRP A 65 18.53 21.51 -1.32
CA TRP A 65 17.53 20.96 -0.40
C TRP A 65 16.69 22.05 0.30
N GLU A 66 17.32 23.17 0.66
CA GLU A 66 16.65 24.31 1.27
C GLU A 66 15.56 24.92 0.39
N ASP A 67 15.79 24.98 -0.93
CA ASP A 67 14.82 25.52 -1.87
C ASP A 67 13.67 24.55 -2.13
N VAL A 68 13.91 23.24 -2.01
CA VAL A 68 12.84 22.22 -1.98
C VAL A 68 11.94 22.43 -0.76
N LEU A 69 12.51 22.68 0.42
CA LEU A 69 11.73 22.94 1.64
C LEU A 69 10.88 24.21 1.53
N LYS A 70 11.43 25.32 1.02
CA LYS A 70 10.66 26.56 0.79
C LYS A 70 9.47 26.32 -0.15
N LYS A 71 9.68 25.56 -1.22
CA LYS A 71 8.62 25.18 -2.17
C LYS A 71 7.58 24.26 -1.53
N TYR A 72 8.02 23.31 -0.70
CA TYR A 72 7.14 22.45 0.06
C TYR A 72 6.21 23.26 0.97
N ASP A 73 6.74 24.16 1.79
CA ASP A 73 5.93 24.97 2.71
C ASP A 73 4.89 25.80 1.95
N THR A 74 5.32 26.43 0.86
CA THR A 74 4.46 27.23 -0.01
C THR A 74 3.31 26.40 -0.62
N LEU A 75 3.61 25.21 -1.13
CA LEU A 75 2.60 24.32 -1.71
C LEU A 75 1.69 23.70 -0.66
N PHE A 76 2.24 23.35 0.51
CA PHE A 76 1.50 22.73 1.59
C PHE A 76 0.46 23.69 2.17
N GLU A 77 0.84 24.95 2.42
CA GLU A 77 -0.07 26.00 2.91
C GLU A 77 -1.20 26.28 1.90
N ARG A 78 -0.84 26.47 0.63
CA ARG A 78 -1.82 26.68 -0.46
C ARG A 78 -2.78 25.52 -0.61
N ASN A 79 -2.28 24.28 -0.53
CA ASN A 79 -3.11 23.08 -0.64
C ASN A 79 -3.92 22.82 0.62
N SER A 80 -3.48 23.27 1.79
CA SER A 80 -4.26 23.17 3.04
C SER A 80 -5.49 24.06 3.00
N THR A 81 -5.40 25.21 2.33
CA THR A 81 -6.50 26.19 2.25
C THR A 81 -7.43 25.93 1.06
N ASN A 82 -6.86 25.62 -0.11
CA ASN A 82 -7.61 25.54 -1.38
C ASN A 82 -7.53 24.18 -2.07
N GLY A 83 -6.72 23.25 -1.54
CA GLY A 83 -6.49 21.94 -2.13
C GLY A 83 -7.39 20.85 -1.55
N SER A 84 -7.21 19.64 -2.06
CA SER A 84 -7.83 18.43 -1.52
C SER A 84 -6.84 17.66 -0.67
N PHE A 85 -7.35 16.79 0.20
CA PHE A 85 -6.54 15.86 0.98
C PHE A 85 -5.59 15.02 0.10
N TYR A 86 -6.02 14.69 -1.12
CA TYR A 86 -5.17 13.97 -2.07
C TYR A 86 -3.94 14.79 -2.51
N LEU A 87 -4.12 16.07 -2.83
CA LEU A 87 -3.03 16.95 -3.23
C LEU A 87 -2.05 17.19 -2.07
N GLN A 88 -2.57 17.41 -0.86
CA GLN A 88 -1.75 17.53 0.34
C GLN A 88 -0.96 16.24 0.60
N SER A 89 -1.62 15.08 0.51
CA SER A 89 -0.97 13.77 0.65
C SER A 89 0.12 13.56 -0.41
N LYS A 90 -0.08 14.02 -1.65
CA LYS A 90 0.93 13.93 -2.71
C LYS A 90 2.15 14.82 -2.44
N VAL A 91 1.94 16.05 -2.00
CA VAL A 91 3.04 16.97 -1.63
C VAL A 91 3.84 16.42 -0.45
N HIS A 92 3.17 15.87 0.56
CA HIS A 92 3.84 15.26 1.70
C HIS A 92 4.66 14.02 1.31
N ARG A 93 4.09 13.12 0.50
CA ARG A 93 4.80 11.93 0.00
C ARG A 93 6.02 12.30 -0.87
N ALA A 94 5.93 13.38 -1.64
CA ALA A 94 7.04 13.88 -2.45
C ALA A 94 8.21 14.34 -1.58
N LYS A 95 7.93 15.01 -0.46
CA LYS A 95 8.94 15.42 0.51
C LYS A 95 9.65 14.20 1.12
N GLU A 96 8.88 13.23 1.61
CA GLU A 96 9.43 12.00 2.21
C GLU A 96 10.31 11.22 1.21
N CYS A 97 9.95 11.22 -0.07
CA CYS A 97 10.72 10.59 -1.13
C CYS A 97 12.10 11.26 -1.32
N LEU A 98 12.14 12.59 -1.42
CA LEU A 98 13.42 13.31 -1.56
C LEU A 98 14.25 13.28 -0.29
N GLU A 99 13.64 13.28 0.90
CA GLU A 99 14.34 13.11 2.17
C GLU A 99 15.06 11.76 2.25
N ALA A 100 14.44 10.69 1.74
CA ALA A 100 15.07 9.37 1.65
C ALA A 100 16.27 9.41 0.69
N ALA A 101 16.12 10.01 -0.49
CA ALA A 101 17.21 10.15 -1.46
C ALA A 101 18.40 10.95 -0.91
N CYS A 102 18.16 12.06 -0.21
CA CYS A 102 19.21 12.86 0.40
C CYS A 102 19.97 12.13 1.51
N ARG A 103 19.31 11.23 2.26
CA ARG A 103 19.98 10.41 3.30
C ARG A 103 20.91 9.38 2.70
N ASP A 104 20.53 8.79 1.57
CA ASP A 104 21.33 7.78 0.88
C ASP A 104 22.61 8.39 0.28
N ILE A 105 22.56 9.63 -0.20
CA ILE A 105 23.74 10.37 -0.69
C ILE A 105 24.77 10.61 0.45
N GLY A 106 24.33 10.68 1.71
CA GLY A 106 25.21 10.77 2.88
C GLY A 106 25.97 9.48 3.21
N GLN A 107 25.63 8.35 2.59
CA GLN A 107 26.27 7.04 2.84
C GLN A 107 27.16 6.56 1.68
N THR A 108 27.16 7.23 0.53
CA THR A 108 28.06 6.91 -0.60
C THR A 108 29.37 7.70 -0.49
N THR A 109 30.14 7.45 0.57
CA THR A 109 31.58 7.77 0.54
C THR A 109 32.29 6.48 0.12
N PRO A 110 32.77 6.35 -1.14
CA PRO A 110 33.64 5.24 -1.49
C PRO A 110 34.95 5.44 -0.72
N SER A 111 35.21 4.51 0.20
CA SER A 111 36.52 4.25 0.80
C SER A 111 37.56 3.92 -0.27
#